data_AF-A0A7S1NUT9-F1
#
_entry.id   AF-A0A7S1NUT9-F1
#
_cell.length_a   1.000
_cell.length_b   1.000
_cell.length_c   1.000
_cell.angle_alpha   90.00
_cell.angle_beta   90.00
_cell.angle_gamma   90.00
#
_symmetry.space_group_name_H-M   'P 1'
#
loop_
_entity.id
_entity.type
_entity.pdbx_description
1 polymer ?
#
loop_
_entity_poly.entity_id
_entity_poly.type
_entity_poly.pdbx_seq_one_letter_code
_entity_poly.pdbx_strand_id
1 'polypeptide(L)'
;PSRTVDKVAYTLQWTTAAAWSHSTAGPLLMIALPHHRSQLVEGMAAFLHSGGHRSLKGYMPAVLSQNSRWDLAMDMEAIPWIGIPDPELLPRVREALVAEADFDLDPSTQRGITDPYNAGKLLARMARLALIAESVGEKTILEQLVARLQRDLSVWLDLQSANVLLYDMSWGGIITCGCRYEGWGTKAFCANNAT
;
A
#
# COMPACT_ATOMS: atom_id res chain seq x y z
N PRO A 1 -3.81 27.32 -4.60
CA PRO A 1 -4.35 26.82 -3.31
C PRO A 1 -3.22 26.27 -2.43
N SER A 2 -2.97 26.87 -1.27
CA SER A 2 -2.05 26.32 -0.26
C SER A 2 -2.59 24.97 0.19
N ARG A 3 -1.87 23.88 -0.10
CA ARG A 3 -2.25 22.55 0.38
C ARG A 3 -2.10 22.55 1.90
N THR A 4 -3.16 22.24 2.62
CA THR A 4 -3.12 21.98 4.05
C THR A 4 -2.23 20.77 4.28
N VAL A 5 -1.14 20.98 5.01
CA VAL A 5 -0.25 19.90 5.45
C VAL A 5 -0.80 19.43 6.79
N ASP A 6 -1.42 18.26 6.80
CA ASP A 6 -1.85 17.63 8.03
C ASP A 6 -0.65 16.96 8.67
N LYS A 7 -0.51 17.09 9.99
CA LYS A 7 0.53 16.37 10.73
C LYS A 7 -0.02 15.07 11.27
N VAL A 8 0.63 13.97 10.93
CA VAL A 8 0.39 12.69 11.58
C VAL A 8 1.47 12.47 12.61
N ALA A 9 1.04 12.21 13.84
CA ALA A 9 1.92 11.87 14.95
C ALA A 9 1.73 10.42 15.35
N TYR A 10 2.82 9.76 15.71
CA TYR A 10 2.80 8.41 16.28
C TYR A 10 3.85 8.28 17.38
N THR A 11 3.58 7.37 18.32
CA THR A 11 4.41 7.15 19.49
C THR A 11 4.98 5.74 19.47
N LEU A 12 6.28 5.63 19.71
CA LEU A 12 6.95 4.38 20.03
C LEU A 12 7.22 4.37 21.53
N GLN A 13 6.46 3.56 22.28
CA GLN A 13 6.63 3.36 23.71
C GLN A 13 7.24 1.98 23.96
N TRP A 14 8.45 1.96 24.51
CA TRP A 14 9.15 0.73 24.81
C TRP A 14 8.91 0.27 26.24
N THR A 15 8.61 -1.02 26.38
CA THR A 15 8.60 -1.71 27.67
C THR A 15 10.00 -2.26 27.94
N THR A 16 10.61 -1.80 29.03
CA THR A 16 11.92 -2.29 29.47
C THR A 16 11.75 -3.32 30.58
N ALA A 17 12.45 -4.44 30.49
CA ALA A 17 12.52 -5.40 31.58
C ALA A 17 13.42 -4.90 32.73
N ALA A 18 13.16 -5.35 33.95
CA ALA A 18 14.04 -5.08 35.08
C ALA A 18 15.41 -5.71 34.85
N ALA A 19 16.48 -4.94 35.08
CA ALA A 19 17.82 -5.48 35.08
C ALA A 19 18.04 -6.37 36.31
N TRP A 20 18.92 -7.37 36.22
CA TRP A 20 19.38 -8.14 37.38
C TRP A 20 20.25 -7.34 38.37
N SER A 21 20.48 -6.07 38.06
CA SER A 21 21.25 -5.13 38.87
C SER A 21 20.35 -4.41 39.88
N HIS A 22 20.84 -4.19 41.10
CA HIS A 22 20.17 -3.36 42.12
C HIS A 22 20.19 -1.86 41.81
N SER A 23 20.73 -1.44 40.66
CA SER A 23 20.75 -0.04 40.22
C SER A 23 19.39 0.42 39.71
N THR A 24 19.03 1.67 39.99
CA THR A 24 17.89 2.33 39.38
C THR A 24 18.05 2.36 37.86
N ALA A 25 16.98 2.05 37.11
CA ALA A 25 17.01 2.10 35.65
C ALA A 25 17.22 3.55 35.18
N GLY A 26 18.22 3.75 34.30
CA GLY A 26 18.48 5.04 33.65
C GLY A 26 17.68 5.23 32.35
N PRO A 27 17.88 6.34 31.64
CA PRO A 27 17.29 6.57 30.32
C PRO A 27 17.63 5.45 29.33
N LEU A 28 16.67 5.10 28.48
CA LEU A 28 16.85 4.03 27.50
C LEU A 28 17.74 4.52 26.34
N LEU A 29 18.89 3.87 26.14
CA LEU A 29 19.77 4.11 25.00
C LEU A 29 19.33 3.27 23.80
N MET A 30 19.10 3.91 22.66
CA MET A 30 18.70 3.26 21.41
C MET A 30 19.49 3.79 20.22
N ILE A 31 19.39 3.09 19.09
CA ILE A 31 19.95 3.51 17.80
C ILE A 31 18.81 4.00 16.91
N ALA A 32 18.85 5.27 16.48
CA ALA A 32 17.82 5.84 15.62
C ALA A 32 18.19 5.72 14.13
N LEU A 33 17.22 5.33 13.28
CA LEU A 33 17.38 5.37 11.83
C LEU A 33 17.38 6.82 11.32
N PRO A 34 17.96 7.11 10.14
CA PRO A 34 18.00 8.48 9.62
C PRO A 34 16.62 9.15 9.52
N HIS A 35 15.57 8.43 9.15
CA HIS A 35 14.21 9.01 9.05
C HIS A 35 13.58 9.31 10.43
N HIS A 36 13.96 8.59 11.48
CA HIS A 36 13.52 8.92 12.84
C HIS A 36 14.08 10.28 13.27
N ARG A 37 15.32 10.61 12.88
CA ARG A 37 15.96 11.87 13.26
C ARG A 37 15.22 13.09 12.74
N SER A 38 14.70 13.03 11.51
CA SER A 38 13.92 14.13 10.93
C SER A 38 12.51 14.25 11.50
N GLN A 39 11.99 13.21 12.15
CA GLN A 39 10.60 13.12 12.58
C GLN A 39 10.43 13.20 14.10
N LEU A 40 11.49 12.95 14.87
CA LEU A 40 11.46 13.07 16.33
C LEU A 40 11.05 14.48 16.75
N VAL A 41 10.04 14.55 17.61
CA VAL A 41 9.60 15.82 18.22
C VAL A 41 10.73 16.36 19.10
N GLU A 42 10.96 17.67 19.01
CA GLU A 42 12.00 18.34 19.78
C GLU A 42 11.87 18.06 21.28
N GLY A 43 12.99 17.79 21.94
CA GLY A 43 13.05 17.48 23.37
C GLY A 43 12.71 16.05 23.76
N MET A 44 12.18 15.21 22.84
CA MET A 44 11.83 13.82 23.16
C MET A 44 13.04 12.90 23.34
N ALA A 45 14.17 13.25 22.72
CA ALA A 45 15.35 12.40 22.72
C ALA A 45 16.63 13.22 22.60
N ALA A 46 17.66 12.81 23.34
CA ALA A 46 18.98 13.44 23.29
C ALA A 46 19.90 12.63 22.38
N PHE A 47 20.30 13.22 21.25
CA PHE A 47 21.30 12.61 20.36
C PHE A 47 22.68 12.70 20.98
N LEU A 48 23.39 11.58 21.04
CA LEU A 48 24.76 11.56 21.53
C LEU A 48 25.73 12.02 20.44
N HIS A 49 26.71 12.84 20.83
CA HIS A 49 27.75 13.34 19.91
C HIS A 49 28.68 12.23 19.41
N SER A 50 28.84 11.16 20.19
CA SER A 50 29.62 9.97 19.85
C SER A 50 28.84 8.71 20.20
N GLY A 51 29.06 7.66 19.42
CA GLY A 51 28.30 6.41 19.52
C GLY A 51 27.22 6.31 18.46
N GLY A 52 26.88 5.09 18.08
CA GLY A 52 26.02 4.80 16.94
C GLY A 52 26.48 3.56 16.19
N HIS A 53 25.80 3.24 15.10
CA HIS A 53 26.17 2.13 14.24
C HIS A 53 25.95 2.47 12.77
N ARG A 54 26.81 1.95 11.89
CA ARG A 54 26.62 2.06 10.44
C ARG A 54 25.97 0.78 9.92
N SER A 55 24.88 0.93 9.18
CA SER A 55 24.24 -0.17 8.46
C SER A 55 24.08 0.19 6.98
N LEU A 56 23.43 -0.69 6.22
CA LEU A 56 22.98 -0.40 4.85
C LEU A 56 22.04 0.82 4.78
N LYS A 57 21.42 1.21 5.90
CA LYS A 57 20.57 2.40 6.00
C LYS A 57 21.35 3.67 6.36
N GLY A 58 22.68 3.64 6.33
CA GLY A 58 23.55 4.77 6.66
C GLY A 58 23.97 4.82 8.13
N TYR A 59 24.39 5.99 8.59
CA TYR A 59 24.77 6.20 9.99
C TYR A 59 23.54 6.35 10.87
N MET A 60 23.49 5.55 11.93
CA MET A 60 22.38 5.51 12.88
C MET A 60 22.89 6.01 14.24
N PRO A 61 22.58 7.26 14.64
CA PRO A 61 23.10 7.82 15.89
C PRO A 61 22.52 7.13 17.11
N ALA A 62 23.31 7.09 18.18
CA ALA A 62 22.84 6.73 19.50
C ALA A 62 21.98 7.86 20.10
N VAL A 63 20.87 7.50 20.72
CA VAL A 63 19.86 8.41 21.26
C VAL A 63 19.45 7.95 22.65
N LEU A 64 19.49 8.85 23.62
CA LEU A 64 18.92 8.64 24.95
C LEU A 64 17.46 9.09 24.94
N SER A 65 16.56 8.15 25.21
CA SER A 65 15.11 8.37 25.31
C SER A 65 14.71 8.60 26.76
N GLN A 66 13.92 9.65 26.97
CA GLN A 66 13.24 9.85 28.24
C GLN A 66 11.99 8.95 28.30
N ASN A 67 11.74 8.32 29.45
CA ASN A 67 10.58 7.46 29.68
C ASN A 67 10.41 6.31 28.67
N SER A 68 11.50 5.88 28.03
CA SER A 68 11.49 4.84 27.00
C SER A 68 10.48 5.13 25.87
N ARG A 69 10.25 6.42 25.56
CA ARG A 69 9.25 6.91 24.63
C ARG A 69 9.88 7.77 23.54
N TRP A 70 9.41 7.63 22.31
CA TRP A 70 9.62 8.56 21.22
C TRP A 70 8.28 9.01 20.65
N ASP A 71 8.10 10.33 20.54
CA ASP A 71 7.02 10.91 19.73
C ASP A 71 7.60 11.39 18.41
N LEU A 72 6.99 10.95 17.30
CA LEU A 72 7.39 11.28 15.94
C LEU A 72 6.22 11.96 15.23
N ALA A 73 6.54 12.99 14.45
CA ALA A 73 5.58 13.70 13.63
C ALA A 73 6.09 13.77 12.18
N MET A 74 5.19 13.53 11.24
CA MET A 74 5.44 13.68 9.81
C MET A 74 4.34 14.50 9.16
N ASP A 75 4.76 15.31 8.20
CA ASP A 75 3.88 16.04 7.31
C ASP A 75 3.25 15.05 6.32
N MET A 76 1.92 15.05 6.26
CA MET A 76 1.13 14.30 5.30
C MET A 76 0.39 15.28 4.39
N GLU A 77 0.50 15.01 3.09
CA GLU A 77 -0.22 15.76 2.08
C GLU A 77 -1.45 14.97 1.64
N ALA A 78 -2.61 15.62 1.64
CA ALA A 78 -3.82 15.02 1.10
C ALA A 78 -3.70 14.91 -0.43
N ILE A 79 -3.61 13.68 -0.94
CA ILE A 79 -3.57 13.40 -2.38
C ILE A 79 -4.99 13.09 -2.84
N PRO A 80 -5.59 13.90 -3.75
CA PRO A 80 -6.91 13.61 -4.29
C PRO A 80 -6.88 12.40 -5.23
N TRP A 81 -8.03 11.77 -5.44
CA TRP A 81 -8.20 10.62 -6.34
C TRP A 81 -7.71 10.90 -7.78
N ILE A 82 -7.99 12.10 -8.28
CA ILE A 82 -7.54 12.57 -9.58
C ILE A 82 -7.29 14.08 -9.54
N GLY A 83 -6.25 14.52 -10.24
CA GLY A 83 -6.01 15.95 -10.46
C GLY A 83 -6.93 16.48 -11.55
N ILE A 84 -7.33 17.76 -11.44
CA ILE A 84 -8.05 18.44 -12.52
C ILE A 84 -7.05 18.65 -13.68
N PRO A 85 -7.32 18.12 -14.89
CA PRO A 85 -6.44 18.34 -16.03
C PRO A 85 -6.33 19.82 -16.37
N ASP A 86 -5.21 20.22 -16.97
CA ASP A 86 -5.09 21.54 -17.58
C ASP A 86 -6.24 21.74 -18.59
N PRO A 87 -7.02 22.84 -18.48
CA PRO A 87 -8.10 23.14 -19.41
C PRO A 87 -7.70 23.05 -20.89
N GLU A 88 -6.46 23.43 -21.24
CA GLU A 88 -5.95 23.36 -22.62
C GLU A 88 -5.75 21.92 -23.11
N LEU A 89 -5.53 20.98 -22.20
CA LEU A 89 -5.32 19.56 -22.51
C LEU A 89 -6.61 18.75 -22.47
N LEU A 90 -7.72 19.30 -21.96
CA LEU A 90 -9.00 18.58 -21.85
C LEU A 90 -9.46 17.92 -23.15
N PRO A 91 -9.38 18.55 -24.34
CA PRO A 91 -9.77 17.90 -25.59
C PRO A 91 -8.95 16.64 -25.89
N ARG A 92 -7.64 16.69 -25.65
CA ARG A 92 -6.73 15.55 -25.87
C ARG A 92 -6.96 14.43 -24.85
N VAL A 93 -7.26 14.79 -23.61
CA VAL A 93 -7.61 13.81 -22.57
C VAL A 93 -8.91 13.08 -22.94
N ARG A 94 -9.92 13.81 -23.41
CA ARG A 94 -11.17 13.20 -23.90
C ARG A 94 -10.95 12.29 -25.09
N GLU A 95 -10.18 12.73 -26.09
CA GLU A 95 -9.85 11.90 -27.26
C GLU A 95 -9.15 10.59 -26.85
N ALA A 96 -8.15 10.67 -25.97
CA ALA A 96 -7.46 9.49 -25.47
C ALA A 96 -8.38 8.57 -24.65
N LEU A 97 -9.29 9.15 -23.84
CA LEU A 97 -10.29 8.38 -23.10
C LEU A 97 -11.25 7.65 -24.04
N VAL A 98 -11.74 8.31 -25.09
CA VAL A 98 -12.63 7.69 -26.10
C VAL A 98 -11.94 6.52 -26.79
N ALA A 99 -10.66 6.67 -27.14
CA ALA A 99 -9.87 5.59 -27.74
C ALA A 99 -9.72 4.36 -26.83
N GLU A 100 -9.87 4.53 -25.52
CA GLU A 100 -9.71 3.50 -24.49
C GLU A 100 -11.05 3.11 -23.83
N ALA A 101 -12.17 3.67 -24.29
CA ALA A 101 -13.49 3.48 -23.67
C ALA A 101 -13.93 2.00 -23.67
N ASP A 102 -13.50 1.25 -24.69
CA ASP A 102 -13.79 -0.17 -24.85
C ASP A 102 -12.77 -1.10 -24.18
N PHE A 103 -11.84 -0.58 -23.37
CA PHE A 103 -10.91 -1.41 -22.60
C PHE A 103 -11.67 -2.45 -21.75
N ASP A 104 -11.31 -3.71 -21.93
CA ASP A 104 -11.80 -4.84 -21.14
C ASP A 104 -10.65 -5.79 -20.83
N LEU A 105 -10.80 -6.58 -19.77
CA LEU A 105 -9.87 -7.63 -19.40
C LEU A 105 -9.97 -8.79 -20.38
N ASP A 106 -8.86 -9.48 -20.62
CA ASP A 106 -8.88 -10.70 -21.42
C ASP A 106 -9.63 -11.84 -20.67
N PRO A 107 -10.15 -12.86 -21.40
CA PRO A 107 -10.96 -13.92 -20.79
C PRO A 107 -10.26 -14.75 -19.70
N SER A 108 -8.93 -14.78 -19.66
CA SER A 108 -8.21 -15.46 -18.57
C SER A 108 -8.23 -14.63 -17.29
N THR A 109 -8.02 -13.32 -17.42
CA THR A 109 -8.07 -12.38 -16.29
C THR A 109 -9.49 -12.23 -15.75
N GLN A 110 -10.52 -12.19 -16.60
CA GLN A 110 -11.93 -12.16 -16.19
C GLN A 110 -12.33 -13.37 -15.34
N ARG A 111 -11.68 -14.53 -15.55
CA ARG A 111 -11.92 -15.75 -14.74
C ARG A 111 -11.03 -15.83 -13.49
N GLY A 112 -10.19 -14.82 -13.25
CA GLY A 112 -9.22 -14.83 -12.16
C GLY A 112 -8.18 -15.94 -12.28
N ILE A 113 -7.81 -16.33 -13.51
CA ILE A 113 -6.70 -17.27 -13.77
C ILE A 113 -5.36 -16.55 -13.64
N THR A 114 -5.29 -15.35 -14.21
CA THR A 114 -4.12 -14.47 -14.12
C THR A 114 -3.75 -14.24 -12.67
N ASP A 115 -2.45 -14.21 -12.37
CA ASP A 115 -2.01 -13.93 -11.01
C ASP A 115 -2.50 -12.55 -10.53
N PRO A 116 -2.71 -12.36 -9.21
CA PRO A 116 -3.34 -11.14 -8.72
C PRO A 116 -2.50 -9.89 -8.94
N TYR A 117 -1.20 -10.02 -9.11
CA TYR A 117 -0.35 -8.89 -9.41
C TYR A 117 -0.62 -8.35 -10.83
N ASN A 118 -0.70 -9.22 -11.83
CA ASN A 118 -1.05 -8.81 -13.19
C ASN A 118 -2.53 -8.44 -13.33
N ALA A 119 -3.44 -9.21 -12.73
CA ALA A 119 -4.87 -8.88 -12.73
C ALA A 119 -5.13 -7.52 -12.06
N GLY A 120 -4.50 -7.26 -10.91
CA GLY A 120 -4.60 -6.01 -10.17
C GLY A 120 -4.13 -4.80 -10.98
N LYS A 121 -3.07 -4.93 -11.78
CA LYS A 121 -2.63 -3.85 -12.70
C LYS A 121 -3.70 -3.48 -13.72
N LEU A 122 -4.37 -4.48 -14.30
CA LEU A 122 -5.39 -4.24 -15.33
C LEU A 122 -6.69 -3.69 -14.73
N LEU A 123 -7.10 -4.21 -13.57
CA LEU A 123 -8.22 -3.65 -12.79
C LEU A 123 -7.94 -2.19 -12.39
N ALA A 124 -6.73 -1.88 -11.93
CA ALA A 124 -6.32 -0.52 -11.59
C ALA A 124 -6.31 0.41 -12.81
N ARG A 125 -5.92 -0.08 -14.00
CA ARG A 125 -6.04 0.68 -15.25
C ARG A 125 -7.50 1.02 -15.55
N MET A 126 -8.41 0.06 -15.47
CA MET A 126 -9.84 0.29 -15.69
C MET A 126 -10.42 1.30 -14.68
N ALA A 127 -10.10 1.15 -13.40
CA ALA A 127 -10.49 2.10 -12.35
C ALA A 127 -9.94 3.52 -12.63
N ARG A 128 -8.72 3.62 -13.15
CA ARG A 128 -8.12 4.90 -13.52
C ARG A 128 -8.84 5.55 -14.70
N LEU A 129 -9.22 4.79 -15.72
CA LEU A 129 -10.03 5.28 -16.84
C LEU A 129 -11.40 5.78 -16.36
N ALA A 130 -12.04 5.07 -15.42
CA ALA A 130 -13.30 5.49 -14.82
C ALA A 130 -13.15 6.84 -14.08
N LEU A 131 -12.11 7.00 -13.25
CA LEU A 131 -11.83 8.29 -12.58
C LEU A 131 -11.57 9.43 -13.57
N ILE A 132 -10.88 9.15 -14.68
CA ILE A 132 -10.66 10.14 -15.74
C ILE A 132 -12.00 10.53 -16.37
N ALA A 133 -12.83 9.56 -16.74
CA ALA A 133 -14.16 9.79 -17.31
C ALA A 133 -15.04 10.65 -16.41
N GLU A 134 -15.04 10.37 -15.10
CA GLU A 134 -15.70 11.21 -14.10
C GLU A 134 -15.17 12.65 -14.13
N SER A 135 -13.85 12.83 -14.12
CA SER A 135 -13.22 14.16 -14.08
C SER A 135 -13.49 15.04 -15.32
N VAL A 136 -13.69 14.44 -16.49
CA VAL A 136 -13.95 15.17 -17.75
C VAL A 136 -15.44 15.21 -18.15
N GLY A 137 -16.31 14.61 -17.33
CA GLY A 137 -17.77 14.63 -17.51
C GLY A 137 -18.34 13.58 -18.48
N GLU A 138 -17.58 12.54 -18.82
CA GLU A 138 -17.96 11.49 -19.78
C GLU A 138 -18.75 10.37 -19.10
N LYS A 139 -20.01 10.67 -18.74
CA LYS A 139 -20.86 9.80 -17.90
C LYS A 139 -21.09 8.40 -18.48
N THR A 140 -21.35 8.29 -19.78
CA THR A 140 -21.62 6.98 -20.41
C THR A 140 -20.39 6.07 -20.36
N ILE A 141 -19.20 6.62 -20.63
CA ILE A 141 -17.94 5.87 -20.54
C ILE A 141 -17.67 5.46 -19.09
N LEU A 142 -17.89 6.37 -18.13
CA LEU A 142 -17.78 6.08 -16.71
C LEU A 142 -18.66 4.89 -16.29
N GLU A 143 -19.95 4.93 -16.61
CA GLU A 143 -20.90 3.87 -16.23
C GLU A 143 -20.50 2.50 -16.80
N GLN A 144 -20.05 2.46 -18.06
CA GLN A 144 -19.57 1.24 -18.70
C GLN A 144 -18.32 0.67 -18.02
N LEU A 145 -17.32 1.52 -17.76
CA LEU A 145 -16.08 1.10 -17.11
C LEU A 145 -16.32 0.63 -15.68
N VAL A 146 -17.18 1.31 -14.92
CA VAL A 146 -17.54 0.91 -13.56
C VAL A 146 -18.27 -0.43 -13.56
N ALA A 147 -19.20 -0.65 -14.50
CA ALA A 147 -19.89 -1.93 -14.60
C ALA A 147 -18.94 -3.10 -14.91
N ARG A 148 -17.97 -2.90 -15.82
CA ARG A 148 -16.92 -3.89 -16.10
C ARG A 148 -16.03 -4.13 -14.87
N LEU A 149 -15.60 -3.05 -14.20
CA LEU A 149 -14.77 -3.14 -13.01
C LEU A 149 -15.47 -3.91 -11.88
N GLN A 150 -16.75 -3.65 -11.66
CA GLN A 150 -17.57 -4.38 -10.68
C GLN A 150 -17.65 -5.86 -11.05
N ARG A 151 -18.01 -6.19 -12.29
CA ARG A 151 -18.07 -7.57 -12.79
C ARG A 151 -16.75 -8.31 -12.53
N ASP A 152 -15.63 -7.70 -12.90
CA ASP A 152 -14.33 -8.38 -12.87
C ASP A 152 -13.70 -8.43 -11.47
N LEU A 153 -13.93 -7.41 -10.64
CA LEU A 153 -13.48 -7.41 -9.25
C LEU A 153 -14.29 -8.38 -8.40
N SER A 154 -15.60 -8.50 -8.64
CA SER A 154 -16.48 -9.44 -7.93
C SER A 154 -16.02 -10.88 -8.02
N VAL A 155 -15.41 -11.29 -9.15
CA VAL A 155 -14.84 -12.64 -9.29
C VAL A 155 -13.85 -12.96 -8.17
N TRP A 156 -13.06 -11.99 -7.72
CA TRP A 156 -12.11 -12.15 -6.62
C TRP A 156 -12.77 -12.06 -5.25
N LEU A 157 -13.67 -11.10 -5.05
CA LEU A 157 -14.32 -10.83 -3.77
C LEU A 157 -15.34 -11.90 -3.38
N ASP A 158 -16.02 -12.48 -4.37
CA ASP A 158 -17.00 -13.56 -4.20
C ASP A 158 -16.34 -14.95 -4.21
N LEU A 159 -14.99 -15.00 -4.18
CA LEU A 159 -14.18 -16.22 -4.19
C LEU A 159 -14.44 -17.14 -5.40
N GLN A 160 -14.79 -16.55 -6.55
CA GLN A 160 -15.09 -17.26 -7.81
C GLN A 160 -13.88 -17.31 -8.77
N SER A 161 -12.79 -16.60 -8.45
CA SER A 161 -11.55 -16.63 -9.22
C SER A 161 -10.95 -18.03 -9.24
N ALA A 162 -10.46 -18.47 -10.40
CA ALA A 162 -9.71 -19.73 -10.51
C ALA A 162 -8.46 -19.76 -9.60
N ASN A 163 -7.88 -18.60 -9.32
CA ASN A 163 -6.84 -18.38 -8.32
C ASN A 163 -7.42 -17.82 -7.00
N VAL A 164 -8.28 -18.60 -6.34
CA VAL A 164 -9.04 -18.18 -5.15
C VAL A 164 -8.17 -17.59 -4.03
N LEU A 165 -8.71 -16.57 -3.36
CA LEU A 165 -8.14 -16.02 -2.13
C LEU A 165 -8.46 -16.95 -0.95
N LEU A 166 -7.44 -17.31 -0.18
CA LEU A 166 -7.52 -18.19 0.98
C LEU A 166 -7.00 -17.48 2.23
N TYR A 167 -7.48 -17.89 3.40
CA TYR A 167 -6.90 -17.47 4.68
C TYR A 167 -5.97 -18.55 5.22
N ASP A 168 -4.68 -18.23 5.35
CA ASP A 168 -3.69 -19.09 5.97
C ASP A 168 -3.76 -18.97 7.49
N MET A 169 -4.27 -20.02 8.14
CA MET A 169 -4.40 -20.07 9.60
C MET A 169 -3.07 -20.27 10.33
N SER A 170 -2.02 -20.73 9.64
CA SER A 170 -0.70 -20.95 10.27
C SER A 170 0.00 -19.63 10.56
N TRP A 171 -0.15 -18.66 9.66
CA TRP A 171 0.54 -17.36 9.73
C TRP A 171 -0.41 -16.17 9.90
N GLY A 172 -1.72 -16.35 9.71
CA GLY A 172 -2.74 -15.33 9.90
C GLY A 172 -2.77 -14.29 8.79
N GLY A 173 -2.97 -14.71 7.53
CA GLY A 173 -2.98 -13.80 6.38
C GLY A 173 -3.77 -14.32 5.18
N ILE A 174 -4.13 -13.42 4.27
CA ILE A 174 -4.77 -13.79 3.01
C ILE A 174 -3.69 -14.08 1.97
N ILE A 175 -3.79 -15.25 1.35
CA ILE A 175 -2.92 -15.69 0.26
C ILE A 175 -3.77 -16.07 -0.95
N THR A 176 -3.10 -16.33 -2.06
CA THR A 176 -3.72 -16.79 -3.30
C THR A 176 -3.43 -18.27 -3.44
N CYS A 177 -4.38 -19.07 -3.93
CA CYS A 177 -4.15 -20.49 -4.20
C CYS A 177 -2.92 -20.76 -5.09
N GLY A 178 -2.62 -19.83 -6.00
CA GLY A 178 -1.84 -20.09 -7.20
C GLY A 178 -2.58 -21.04 -8.14
N CYS A 179 -2.32 -20.94 -9.44
CA CYS A 179 -2.86 -21.87 -10.43
C CYS A 179 -1.77 -22.81 -10.90
N ARG A 180 -1.91 -24.11 -10.59
CA ARG A 180 -1.15 -25.18 -11.26
C ARG A 180 -2.09 -25.93 -12.20
N TYR A 181 -1.59 -26.22 -13.40
CA TYR A 181 -2.30 -27.00 -14.42
C TYR A 181 -1.59 -28.35 -14.59
N GLU A 182 -2.34 -29.45 -14.57
CA GLU A 182 -1.84 -30.77 -14.93
C GLU A 182 -2.19 -31.08 -16.39
N GLY A 183 -1.16 -31.14 -17.26
CA GLY A 183 -1.31 -31.42 -18.69
C GLY A 183 -2.09 -30.34 -19.46
N TRP A 184 -2.53 -30.67 -20.68
CA TRP A 184 -3.40 -29.83 -21.53
C TRP A 184 -4.86 -29.82 -21.03
N GLY A 185 -5.08 -29.94 -19.71
CA GLY A 185 -6.36 -30.24 -19.06
C GLY A 185 -6.99 -29.06 -18.33
N THR A 186 -8.31 -28.99 -18.41
CA THR A 186 -9.22 -27.86 -18.13
C THR A 186 -9.51 -27.55 -16.65
N LYS A 187 -8.74 -28.08 -15.70
CA LYS A 187 -9.01 -27.91 -14.26
C LYS A 187 -7.76 -27.40 -13.52
N ALA A 188 -7.79 -26.13 -13.11
CA ALA A 188 -6.78 -25.54 -12.25
C ALA A 188 -6.91 -26.09 -10.82
N PHE A 189 -5.80 -26.33 -10.15
CA PHE A 189 -5.75 -26.62 -8.72
C PHE A 189 -4.81 -25.67 -8.00
N CYS A 190 -5.04 -25.54 -6.69
CA CYS A 190 -4.27 -24.70 -5.80
C CYS A 190 -2.81 -25.18 -5.76
N ALA A 191 -1.92 -24.33 -6.25
CA ALA A 191 -0.49 -24.61 -6.29
C ALA A 191 0.14 -24.63 -4.89
N ASN A 192 -0.50 -23.97 -3.91
CA ASN A 192 0.04 -23.76 -2.57
C ASN A 192 -0.26 -24.89 -1.58
N ASN A 193 -0.99 -25.95 -1.97
CA ASN A 193 -1.36 -27.09 -1.10
C ASN A 193 -1.97 -26.66 0.26
N ALA A 194 -2.48 -25.43 0.33
CA ALA A 194 -3.11 -24.87 1.51
C ALA A 194 -4.51 -25.49 1.61
N THR A 195 -4.64 -26.49 2.46
CA THR A 195 -5.91 -27.12 2.84
C THR A 195 -6.61 -26.31 3.92
#